data_AF-A0A0H2N5X1-F1
#
_entry.id   AF-A0A0H2N5X1-F1
#
_cell.length_a   1.000
_cell.length_b   1.000
_cell.length_c   1.000
_cell.angle_alpha   90.00
_cell.angle_beta   90.00
_cell.angle_gamma   90.00
#
_symmetry.space_group_name_H-M   'P 1'
#
loop_
_entity.id
_entity.type
_entity.pdbx_description
1 polymer ?
#
loop_
_entity_poly.entity_id
_entity_poly.type
_entity_poly.pdbx_seq_one_letter_code
_entity_poly.pdbx_strand_id
1 'polypeptide(L)'
;MEFYHLGKLINETPFDISRSDYSVNVELIVFQFQKGRNSKGISALYKRVHDNALFPLVYVNNNLFNNVMLFDPDLLRRKKSSDTLAQIIGHVLIRSESSDIEFNSDRTNFVENGLTKSLTNDLRSLNELIQTKGAELKKELKKDSKLYPTGKAFPEAELCENEIKVASILIDRKKHTKFHIPSSQIGLDDYIFQVRDSKGERVDKSRVSITINDEESSSRVLNSIEEPKEVIVRYRYKDELTGLVSVEVILSFEKKVSNISGKVLGNSLFTLPSAAEYKIRLETVSDLIYAIDKAYSTKKRDEYLPLIACSIRAIFEISADKVLKKQKQLISMLDVKKFTSTTKREIPDSLSKNVVQIMTLVNKNSKLRTRISEVLDISYGTFSNLIDVRNIKLGVKLSHVGAHQSTRFLSKPKIEECADACGFFAAVCDVLVHLDKDELSALHIVKVSENDINQQFEN
;
A
#
# COMPACT_ATOMS: atom_id res chain seq x y z
N MET A 1 12.95 39.84 -11.27
CA MET A 1 12.28 39.44 -10.02
C MET A 1 11.22 40.44 -9.68
N GLU A 2 10.05 39.97 -9.28
CA GLU A 2 8.87 40.79 -9.01
C GLU A 2 8.55 40.77 -7.51
N PHE A 3 8.22 41.92 -6.95
CA PHE A 3 7.80 42.06 -5.56
C PHE A 3 6.33 42.51 -5.53
N TYR A 4 5.51 41.79 -4.78
CA TYR A 4 4.08 42.07 -4.67
C TYR A 4 3.68 42.43 -3.23
N HIS A 5 2.71 43.34 -3.10
CA HIS A 5 2.06 43.65 -1.83
C HIS A 5 0.57 43.94 -2.06
N LEU A 6 -0.29 43.28 -1.28
CA LEU A 6 -1.76 43.32 -1.44
C LEU A 6 -2.20 42.93 -2.86
N GLY A 7 -1.46 42.02 -3.47
CA GLY A 7 -1.65 41.56 -4.84
C GLY A 7 -1.35 42.58 -5.94
N LYS A 8 -0.66 43.68 -5.63
CA LYS A 8 -0.16 44.63 -6.62
C LYS A 8 1.35 44.51 -6.75
N LEU A 9 1.87 44.62 -7.97
CA LEU A 9 3.30 44.74 -8.23
C LEU A 9 3.79 46.06 -7.64
N ILE A 10 4.76 46.00 -6.73
CA ILE A 10 5.34 47.19 -6.07
C ILE A 10 6.77 47.48 -6.52
N ASN A 11 7.47 46.48 -7.04
CA ASN A 11 8.83 46.64 -7.53
C ASN A 11 9.18 45.50 -8.48
N GLU A 12 9.99 45.81 -9.49
CA GLU A 12 10.66 44.83 -10.32
C GLU A 12 12.16 45.12 -10.29
N THR A 13 12.95 44.10 -9.94
CA THR A 13 14.41 44.20 -9.89
C THR A 13 15.02 43.08 -10.74
N PRO A 14 15.89 43.40 -11.72
CA PRO A 14 16.57 42.37 -12.51
C PRO A 14 17.61 41.63 -11.65
N PHE A 15 17.82 40.35 -11.96
CA PHE A 15 18.90 39.54 -11.40
C PHE A 15 19.33 38.54 -12.47
N ASP A 16 20.59 38.62 -12.86
CA ASP A 16 21.13 37.84 -13.94
C ASP A 16 21.99 36.69 -13.41
N ILE A 17 21.71 35.49 -13.90
CA ILE A 17 22.55 34.32 -13.72
C ILE A 17 23.43 34.20 -14.96
N SER A 18 24.75 34.24 -14.76
CA SER A 18 25.72 34.31 -15.85
C SER A 18 25.86 33.00 -16.65
N ARG A 19 25.39 31.87 -16.11
CA ARG A 19 25.48 30.55 -16.72
C ARG A 19 24.14 30.09 -17.29
N SER A 20 24.21 29.31 -18.36
CA SER A 20 23.04 28.74 -19.06
C SER A 20 22.76 27.28 -18.69
N ASP A 21 23.60 26.66 -17.88
CA ASP A 21 23.53 25.23 -17.53
C ASP A 21 22.52 24.91 -16.41
N TYR A 22 22.01 25.93 -15.72
CA TYR A 22 20.88 25.80 -14.80
C TYR A 22 19.93 26.99 -14.89
N SER A 23 18.70 26.77 -14.43
CA SER A 23 17.71 27.81 -14.19
C SER A 23 17.23 27.76 -12.74
N VAL A 24 16.93 28.93 -12.19
CA VAL A 24 16.41 29.10 -10.83
C VAL A 24 15.09 29.84 -10.92
N ASN A 25 14.03 29.23 -10.40
CA ASN A 25 12.73 29.86 -10.21
C ASN A 25 12.46 30.00 -8.71
N VAL A 26 12.05 31.18 -8.28
CA VAL A 26 11.86 31.52 -6.87
C VAL A 26 10.46 32.09 -6.64
N GLU A 27 9.73 31.46 -5.73
CA GLU A 27 8.44 31.92 -5.25
C GLU A 27 8.48 31.99 -3.73
N LEU A 28 8.53 33.20 -3.17
CA LEU A 28 8.69 33.40 -1.73
C LEU A 28 7.55 34.25 -1.16
N ILE A 29 7.15 33.89 0.06
CA ILE A 29 6.15 34.61 0.84
C ILE A 29 6.81 35.07 2.14
N VAL A 30 6.75 36.37 2.39
CA VAL A 30 7.30 36.99 3.60
C VAL A 30 6.17 37.29 4.58
N PHE A 31 6.33 36.84 5.82
CA PHE A 31 5.38 37.14 6.88
C PHE A 31 5.83 38.28 7.79
N GLN A 32 4.85 39.00 8.31
CA GLN A 32 5.01 39.93 9.41
C GLN A 32 3.97 39.60 10.49
N PHE A 33 4.34 38.81 11.49
CA PHE A 33 3.43 38.50 12.59
C PHE A 33 3.22 39.70 13.50
N GLN A 34 1.95 40.00 13.81
CA GLN A 34 1.57 40.96 14.86
C GLN A 34 1.69 40.32 16.25
N LYS A 35 1.73 41.15 17.30
CA LYS A 35 1.82 40.70 18.70
C LYS A 35 0.69 39.71 19.01
N GLY A 36 1.04 38.50 19.45
CA GLY A 36 0.09 37.42 19.77
C GLY A 36 -0.26 36.47 18.60
N ARG A 37 0.11 36.82 17.35
CA ARG A 37 0.04 35.90 16.20
C ARG A 37 1.38 35.20 15.99
N ASN A 38 1.36 33.94 15.56
CA ASN A 38 2.54 33.12 15.39
C ASN A 38 2.41 32.21 14.16
N SER A 39 3.47 31.45 13.89
CA SER A 39 3.55 30.51 12.77
C SER A 39 2.75 29.21 12.97
N LYS A 40 1.87 29.09 13.99
CA LYS A 40 1.14 27.83 14.27
C LYS A 40 0.35 27.31 13.06
N GLY A 41 -0.28 28.20 12.28
CA GLY A 41 -1.05 27.83 11.08
C GLY A 41 -0.21 27.51 9.83
N ILE A 42 1.11 27.69 9.89
CA ILE A 42 2.00 27.37 8.78
C ILE A 42 2.40 25.89 8.87
N SER A 43 2.42 25.20 7.72
CA SER A 43 2.81 23.79 7.63
C SER A 43 4.16 23.53 8.32
N ALA A 44 4.26 22.39 8.99
CA ALA A 44 5.50 21.94 9.63
C ALA A 44 6.66 21.78 8.63
N LEU A 45 6.37 21.58 7.34
CA LEU A 45 7.39 21.48 6.29
C LEU A 45 8.24 22.75 6.16
N TYR A 46 7.67 23.93 6.42
CA TYR A 46 8.39 25.19 6.36
C TYR A 46 8.97 25.61 7.72
N LYS A 47 9.08 24.69 8.69
CA LYS A 47 9.64 24.96 10.03
C LYS A 47 10.88 24.12 10.26
N ARG A 48 11.99 24.77 10.63
CA ARG A 48 13.21 24.04 11.03
C ARG A 48 12.95 23.27 12.32
N VAL A 49 13.45 22.04 12.37
CA VAL A 49 13.20 21.10 13.48
C VAL A 49 13.73 21.62 14.82
N HIS A 50 14.86 22.34 14.82
CA HIS A 50 15.56 22.72 16.05
C HIS A 50 15.02 24.01 16.71
N ASP A 51 14.50 24.96 15.94
CA ASP A 51 14.08 26.28 16.46
C ASP A 51 12.70 26.76 15.95
N ASN A 52 12.01 25.95 15.15
CA ASN A 52 10.74 26.29 14.48
C ASN A 52 10.79 27.55 13.61
N ALA A 53 11.99 28.03 13.24
CA ALA A 53 12.12 29.16 12.35
C ALA A 53 11.60 28.80 10.95
N LEU A 54 11.02 29.80 10.29
CA LEU A 54 10.48 29.64 8.95
C LEU A 54 11.60 29.66 7.92
N PHE A 55 11.52 28.75 6.95
CA PHE A 55 12.48 28.66 5.87
C PHE A 55 11.82 28.17 4.58
N PRO A 56 12.31 28.60 3.40
CA PRO A 56 11.83 28.11 2.11
C PRO A 56 12.31 26.68 1.83
N LEU A 57 11.63 26.01 0.90
CA LEU A 57 11.96 24.68 0.40
C LEU A 57 12.74 24.77 -0.90
N VAL A 58 13.90 24.13 -0.94
CA VAL A 58 14.79 24.09 -2.11
C VAL A 58 14.62 22.75 -2.80
N TYR A 59 14.32 22.79 -4.09
CA TYR A 59 14.22 21.61 -4.94
C TYR A 59 15.28 21.68 -6.04
N VAL A 60 15.98 20.57 -6.26
CA VAL A 60 16.92 20.40 -7.36
C VAL A 60 16.39 19.25 -8.23
N ASN A 61 16.05 19.54 -9.49
CA ASN A 61 15.45 18.57 -10.41
C ASN A 61 14.27 17.81 -9.78
N ASN A 62 13.36 18.56 -9.14
CA ASN A 62 12.19 18.07 -8.39
C ASN A 62 12.48 17.23 -7.13
N ASN A 63 13.72 17.12 -6.68
CA ASN A 63 14.09 16.46 -5.42
C ASN A 63 14.25 17.51 -4.31
N LEU A 64 13.63 17.27 -3.16
CA LEU A 64 13.76 18.15 -1.98
C LEU A 64 15.17 18.04 -1.41
N PHE A 65 15.80 19.18 -1.14
CA PHE A 65 17.19 19.26 -0.69
C PHE A 65 17.31 19.88 0.70
N ASN A 66 18.51 19.84 1.30
CA ASN A 66 18.75 20.49 2.58
C ASN A 66 18.88 22.01 2.42
N ASN A 67 17.79 22.71 2.72
CA ASN A 67 17.61 24.13 2.42
C ASN A 67 18.59 25.07 3.14
N VAL A 68 19.07 24.70 4.33
CA VAL A 68 19.90 25.59 5.18
C VAL A 68 21.26 25.90 4.54
N MET A 69 21.77 25.01 3.69
CA MET A 69 23.07 25.21 3.03
C MET A 69 22.96 25.99 1.72
N LEU A 70 21.85 25.83 0.98
CA LEU A 70 21.68 26.41 -0.35
C LEU A 70 20.95 27.77 -0.34
N PHE A 71 20.04 27.97 0.60
CA PHE A 71 19.24 29.19 0.68
C PHE A 71 18.85 29.50 2.14
N ASP A 72 19.76 30.15 2.87
CA ASP A 72 19.56 30.47 4.29
C ASP A 72 18.80 31.80 4.49
N PRO A 73 17.55 31.80 4.99
CA PRO A 73 16.84 33.04 5.29
C PRO A 73 17.50 33.86 6.42
N ASP A 74 18.37 33.24 7.23
CA ASP A 74 19.10 33.91 8.31
C ASP A 74 20.50 34.39 7.88
N LEU A 75 20.84 34.35 6.59
CA LEU A 75 22.15 34.75 6.05
C LEU A 75 22.63 36.12 6.58
N LEU A 76 21.71 37.09 6.67
CA LEU A 76 22.00 38.45 7.12
C LEU A 76 21.64 38.70 8.60
N ARG A 77 21.38 37.66 9.41
CA ARG A 77 20.87 37.78 10.81
C ARG A 77 21.78 38.57 11.75
N ARG A 78 23.07 38.74 11.43
CA ARG A 78 24.00 39.61 12.18
C ARG A 78 23.77 41.11 11.95
N LYS A 79 23.02 41.50 10.90
CA LYS A 79 22.55 42.88 10.68
C LYS A 79 21.34 43.16 11.59
N LYS A 80 20.95 44.44 11.72
CA LYS A 80 19.76 44.80 12.51
C LYS A 80 18.52 44.11 11.93
N SER A 81 17.61 43.65 12.77
CA SER A 81 16.35 42.99 12.35
C SER A 81 15.44 43.84 11.47
N SER A 82 15.66 45.17 11.45
CA SER A 82 15.01 46.09 10.53
C SER A 82 15.52 45.99 9.08
N ASP A 83 16.69 45.39 8.88
CA ASP A 83 17.45 45.38 7.63
C ASP A 83 17.41 44.01 6.95
N THR A 84 16.60 43.08 7.47
CA THR A 84 16.44 41.73 6.94
C THR A 84 14.96 41.35 6.85
N LEU A 85 14.67 40.46 5.91
CA LEU A 85 13.37 39.82 5.80
C LEU A 85 13.38 38.53 6.62
N ALA A 86 13.03 38.63 7.90
CA ALA A 86 12.75 37.43 8.69
C ALA A 86 11.41 36.80 8.27
N GLN A 87 11.23 35.51 8.58
CA GLN A 87 9.94 34.80 8.44
C GLN A 87 9.51 34.56 6.97
N ILE A 88 10.36 33.90 6.20
CA ILE A 88 10.12 33.59 4.78
C ILE A 88 9.76 32.11 4.62
N ILE A 89 8.76 31.82 3.79
CA ILE A 89 8.48 30.47 3.25
C ILE A 89 8.42 30.53 1.73
N GLY A 90 8.33 29.37 1.08
CA GLY A 90 8.12 29.29 -0.36
C GLY A 90 9.00 28.24 -1.02
N HIS A 91 9.20 28.37 -2.32
CA HIS A 91 9.92 27.40 -3.15
C HIS A 91 11.07 28.06 -3.88
N VAL A 92 12.22 27.39 -3.88
CA VAL A 92 13.37 27.67 -4.74
C VAL A 92 13.57 26.44 -5.62
N LEU A 93 13.22 26.54 -6.88
CA LEU A 93 13.24 25.46 -7.85
C LEU A 93 14.46 25.61 -8.76
N ILE A 94 15.38 24.66 -8.69
CA ILE A 94 16.60 24.60 -9.49
C ILE A 94 16.42 23.49 -10.51
N ARG A 95 16.61 23.81 -11.79
CA ARG A 95 16.59 22.84 -12.88
C ARG A 95 17.89 22.89 -13.65
N SER A 96 18.50 21.73 -13.88
CA SER A 96 19.68 21.59 -14.73
C SER A 96 19.75 20.18 -15.30
N GLU A 97 20.14 20.11 -16.56
CA GLU A 97 20.36 18.87 -17.30
C GLU A 97 21.85 18.46 -17.33
N SER A 98 22.73 19.27 -16.73
CA SER A 98 24.16 18.98 -16.67
C SER A 98 24.47 17.74 -15.84
N SER A 99 25.33 16.87 -16.37
CA SER A 99 25.89 15.72 -15.66
C SER A 99 26.73 16.12 -14.45
N ASP A 100 27.18 17.38 -14.38
CA ASP A 100 27.98 17.89 -13.27
C ASP A 100 27.11 18.18 -12.03
N ILE A 101 25.79 18.02 -12.08
CA ILE A 101 24.97 17.99 -10.87
C ILE A 101 25.01 16.59 -10.26
N GLU A 102 26.02 16.39 -9.41
CA GLU A 102 26.19 15.18 -8.62
C GLU A 102 25.92 15.44 -7.13
N PHE A 103 25.50 14.40 -6.43
CA PHE A 103 25.17 14.42 -5.01
C PHE A 103 26.09 13.49 -4.22
N ASN A 104 26.40 13.86 -2.98
CA ASN A 104 27.10 12.98 -2.07
C ASN A 104 26.26 11.72 -1.73
N SER A 105 26.87 10.69 -1.14
CA SER A 105 26.23 9.38 -0.94
C SER A 105 24.93 9.40 -0.14
N ASP A 106 24.77 10.36 0.77
CA ASP A 106 23.54 10.55 1.56
C ASP A 106 22.51 11.50 0.89
N ARG A 107 22.83 12.04 -0.30
CA ARG A 107 22.02 12.96 -1.10
C ARG A 107 21.59 14.22 -0.35
N THR A 108 22.42 14.69 0.59
CA THR A 108 22.15 15.90 1.37
C THR A 108 22.87 17.12 0.85
N ASN A 109 23.99 16.94 0.13
CA ASN A 109 24.84 18.00 -0.39
C ASN A 109 25.28 17.72 -1.83
N PHE A 110 25.67 18.76 -2.56
CA PHE A 110 26.31 18.62 -3.86
C PHE A 110 27.72 18.04 -3.71
N VAL A 111 28.17 17.28 -4.72
CA VAL A 111 29.60 17.07 -4.95
C VAL A 111 30.19 18.39 -5.44
N GLU A 112 31.29 18.81 -4.83
CA GLU A 112 31.92 20.09 -5.18
C GLU A 112 32.56 20.04 -6.57
N ASN A 113 32.08 20.89 -7.48
CA ASN A 113 32.69 21.16 -8.78
C ASN A 113 32.44 22.62 -9.20
N GLY A 114 32.89 22.99 -10.40
CA GLY A 114 32.76 24.36 -10.89
C GLY A 114 31.30 24.83 -11.04
N LEU A 115 30.40 23.93 -11.45
CA LEU A 115 28.98 24.22 -11.63
C LEU A 115 28.30 24.40 -10.27
N THR A 116 28.46 23.44 -9.35
CA THR A 116 27.80 23.47 -8.03
C THR A 116 28.29 24.63 -7.17
N LYS A 117 29.56 25.04 -7.31
CA LYS A 117 30.11 26.27 -6.70
C LYS A 117 29.47 27.53 -7.26
N SER A 118 29.32 27.62 -8.59
CA SER A 118 28.68 28.77 -9.24
C SER A 118 27.22 28.90 -8.82
N LEU A 119 26.46 27.80 -8.87
CA LEU A 119 25.07 27.74 -8.42
C LEU A 119 24.92 28.21 -6.96
N THR A 120 25.78 27.71 -6.06
CA THR A 120 25.73 28.09 -4.65
C THR A 120 26.05 29.57 -4.43
N ASN A 121 26.95 30.16 -5.21
CA ASN A 121 27.26 31.59 -5.15
C ASN A 121 26.11 32.45 -5.71
N ASP A 122 25.48 32.02 -6.81
CA ASP A 122 24.36 32.72 -7.41
C ASP A 122 23.13 32.70 -6.51
N LEU A 123 22.80 31.55 -5.91
CA LEU A 123 21.71 31.44 -4.93
C LEU A 123 21.93 32.31 -3.70
N ARG A 124 23.19 32.41 -3.24
CA ARG A 124 23.55 33.29 -2.12
C ARG A 124 23.36 34.76 -2.50
N SER A 125 23.86 35.17 -3.66
CA SER A 125 23.74 36.55 -4.16
C SER A 125 22.28 36.93 -4.40
N LEU A 126 21.48 36.00 -4.93
CA LEU A 126 20.04 36.14 -5.12
C LEU A 126 19.33 36.35 -3.78
N ASN A 127 19.62 35.52 -2.78
CA ASN A 127 19.06 35.64 -1.45
C ASN A 127 19.45 36.97 -0.76
N GLU A 128 20.71 37.40 -0.89
CA GLU A 128 21.17 38.69 -0.37
C GLU A 128 20.41 39.86 -1.00
N LEU A 129 20.19 39.82 -2.32
CA LEU A 129 19.42 40.83 -3.03
C LEU A 129 17.95 40.84 -2.59
N ILE A 130 17.31 39.68 -2.52
CA ILE A 130 15.93 39.54 -2.05
C ILE A 130 15.79 40.12 -0.64
N GLN A 131 16.67 39.74 0.29
CA GLN A 131 16.61 40.21 1.67
C GLN A 131 16.84 41.71 1.78
N THR A 132 17.82 42.25 1.06
CA THR A 132 18.15 43.68 1.11
C THR A 132 17.05 44.52 0.48
N LYS A 133 16.63 44.19 -0.76
CA LYS A 133 15.61 44.92 -1.49
C LYS A 133 14.25 44.82 -0.82
N GLY A 134 13.85 43.62 -0.38
CA GLY A 134 12.59 43.46 0.32
C GLY A 134 12.57 44.16 1.68
N ALA A 135 13.70 44.24 2.41
CA ALA A 135 13.78 45.02 3.65
C ALA A 135 13.64 46.53 3.40
N GLU A 136 14.21 47.05 2.30
CA GLU A 136 14.00 48.44 1.86
C GLU A 136 12.52 48.71 1.58
N LEU A 137 11.89 47.89 0.73
CA LEU A 137 10.47 48.01 0.38
C LEU A 137 9.58 47.93 1.62
N LYS A 138 9.89 47.01 2.54
CA LYS A 138 9.19 46.88 3.83
C LYS A 138 9.30 48.14 4.67
N LYS A 139 10.44 48.85 4.67
CA LYS A 139 10.60 50.13 5.38
C LYS A 139 9.78 51.24 4.72
N GLU A 140 9.74 51.29 3.39
CA GLU A 140 8.95 52.26 2.64
C GLU A 140 7.46 52.11 2.94
N LEU A 141 6.96 50.87 2.94
CA LEU A 141 5.56 50.54 3.28
C LEU A 141 5.15 50.91 4.72
N LYS A 142 6.13 51.12 5.61
CA LYS A 142 5.89 51.55 7.00
C LYS A 142 5.78 53.08 7.13
N LYS A 143 6.32 53.86 6.19
CA LYS A 143 6.39 55.33 6.32
C LYS A 143 5.00 55.97 6.50
N ASP A 144 3.96 55.35 5.96
CA ASP A 144 2.59 55.88 5.97
C ASP A 144 1.68 55.28 7.06
N SER A 145 2.17 54.38 7.93
CA SER A 145 1.34 53.68 8.92
C SER A 145 2.10 53.19 10.16
N LYS A 146 1.47 53.27 11.35
CA LYS A 146 1.99 52.67 12.60
C LYS A 146 2.06 51.13 12.56
N LEU A 147 1.34 50.49 11.64
CA LEU A 147 1.26 49.04 11.46
C LEU A 147 1.63 48.64 10.03
N TYR A 148 2.30 47.50 9.85
CA TYR A 148 2.49 46.93 8.51
C TYR A 148 1.13 46.47 7.97
N PRO A 149 0.68 46.99 6.80
CA PRO A 149 -0.46 46.40 6.11
C PRO A 149 -0.13 44.96 5.76
N THR A 150 -1.03 44.02 6.02
CA THR A 150 -0.88 42.62 5.60
C THR A 150 -2.10 42.21 4.80
N GLY A 151 -1.90 41.39 3.77
CA GLY A 151 -2.96 40.96 2.87
C GLY A 151 -2.44 39.96 1.85
N LYS A 152 -3.07 39.89 0.67
CA LYS A 152 -2.67 38.96 -0.39
C LYS A 152 -1.21 39.14 -0.78
N ALA A 153 -0.46 38.04 -0.79
CA ALA A 153 0.95 37.99 -1.20
C ALA A 153 1.15 37.68 -2.69
N PHE A 154 0.07 37.34 -3.40
CA PHE A 154 0.07 36.96 -4.82
C PHE A 154 -0.67 38.02 -5.65
N PRO A 155 -0.28 38.23 -6.92
CA PRO A 155 -0.96 39.16 -7.83
C PRO A 155 -2.47 38.91 -7.82
N GLU A 156 -3.26 39.98 -7.83
CA GLU A 156 -4.67 39.86 -8.12
C GLU A 156 -4.80 39.35 -9.55
N ALA A 157 -5.38 38.15 -9.71
CA ALA A 157 -5.66 37.63 -11.03
C ALA A 157 -6.53 38.66 -11.76
N GLU A 158 -6.04 39.17 -12.89
CA GLU A 158 -6.92 39.83 -13.86
C GLU A 158 -8.04 38.84 -14.16
N LEU A 159 -9.28 39.24 -13.92
CA LEU A 159 -10.44 38.48 -14.35
C LEU A 159 -10.46 38.54 -15.88
N CYS A 160 -9.73 37.64 -16.53
CA CYS A 160 -9.97 37.28 -17.93
C CYS A 160 -11.32 36.58 -17.98
N GLU A 161 -12.40 37.36 -18.04
CA GLU A 161 -13.67 36.87 -18.55
C GLU A 161 -13.42 36.45 -20.01
N ASN A 162 -13.52 35.14 -20.27
CA ASN A 162 -13.38 34.42 -21.56
C ASN A 162 -12.12 33.57 -21.77
N GLU A 163 -11.39 33.13 -20.75
CA GLU A 163 -10.51 31.96 -20.93
C GLU A 163 -11.33 30.66 -20.95
N ILE A 164 -11.41 30.02 -22.11
CA ILE A 164 -11.92 28.65 -22.26
C ILE A 164 -10.97 27.72 -21.50
N LYS A 165 -11.47 27.11 -20.42
CA LYS A 165 -10.77 26.11 -19.61
C LYS A 165 -11.10 24.71 -20.12
N VAL A 166 -10.28 23.74 -19.73
CA VAL A 166 -10.55 22.33 -20.03
C VAL A 166 -11.67 21.82 -19.12
N ALA A 167 -12.74 21.26 -19.69
CA ALA A 167 -13.77 20.57 -18.92
C ALA A 167 -13.17 19.38 -18.15
N SER A 168 -13.65 19.13 -16.93
CA SER A 168 -13.03 18.13 -16.05
C SER A 168 -14.04 17.36 -15.21
N ILE A 169 -13.75 16.07 -15.01
CA ILE A 169 -14.39 15.21 -14.01
C ILE A 169 -13.36 14.94 -12.93
N LEU A 170 -13.61 15.40 -11.71
CA LEU A 170 -12.76 15.15 -10.55
C LEU A 170 -13.33 13.97 -9.78
N ILE A 171 -12.50 12.94 -9.55
CA ILE A 171 -12.85 11.76 -8.76
C ILE A 171 -12.46 11.97 -7.29
N ASP A 172 -13.32 11.53 -6.37
CA ASP A 172 -13.01 11.50 -4.95
C ASP A 172 -12.03 10.36 -4.63
N ARG A 173 -10.75 10.71 -4.56
CA ARG A 173 -9.67 9.77 -4.25
C ARG A 173 -9.72 9.20 -2.83
N LYS A 174 -10.63 9.69 -1.96
CA LYS A 174 -10.83 9.14 -0.61
C LYS A 174 -11.78 7.95 -0.60
N LYS A 175 -12.53 7.72 -1.68
CA LYS A 175 -13.44 6.56 -1.79
C LYS A 175 -12.63 5.27 -1.89
N HIS A 176 -13.11 4.23 -1.20
CA HIS A 176 -12.50 2.91 -1.24
C HIS A 176 -12.56 2.34 -2.65
N THR A 177 -11.47 1.75 -3.12
CA THR A 177 -11.40 1.05 -4.42
C THR A 177 -11.16 -0.44 -4.27
N LYS A 178 -11.03 -0.93 -3.03
CA LYS A 178 -10.85 -2.35 -2.70
C LYS A 178 -12.00 -2.82 -1.83
N PHE A 179 -12.63 -3.92 -2.23
CA PHE A 179 -13.80 -4.49 -1.59
C PHE A 179 -13.61 -5.98 -1.35
N HIS A 180 -14.23 -6.49 -0.29
CA HIS A 180 -14.32 -7.92 -0.05
C HIS A 180 -15.59 -8.49 -0.67
N ILE A 181 -15.50 -9.73 -1.18
CA ILE A 181 -16.65 -10.48 -1.70
C ILE A 181 -17.31 -11.36 -0.62
N PRO A 182 -18.65 -11.56 -0.66
CA PRO A 182 -19.59 -10.87 -1.53
C PRO A 182 -19.72 -9.39 -1.15
N SER A 183 -19.71 -8.50 -2.15
CA SER A 183 -19.73 -7.06 -1.90
C SER A 183 -21.16 -6.55 -1.69
N SER A 184 -21.32 -5.44 -0.97
CA SER A 184 -22.58 -4.68 -1.05
C SER A 184 -22.73 -4.05 -2.45
N GLN A 185 -23.93 -3.57 -2.77
CA GLN A 185 -24.10 -2.64 -3.88
C GLN A 185 -23.30 -1.35 -3.64
N ILE A 186 -22.79 -0.76 -4.71
CA ILE A 186 -21.94 0.43 -4.65
C ILE A 186 -22.55 1.53 -5.53
N GLY A 187 -22.88 2.67 -4.93
CA GLY A 187 -23.30 3.86 -5.68
C GLY A 187 -22.11 4.47 -6.42
N LEU A 188 -22.21 4.62 -7.74
CA LEU A 188 -21.08 5.09 -8.58
C LEU A 188 -20.96 6.62 -8.56
N ASP A 189 -22.05 7.33 -8.29
CA ASP A 189 -22.06 8.80 -8.13
C ASP A 189 -21.21 9.32 -6.97
N ASP A 190 -21.00 8.48 -5.97
CA ASP A 190 -20.18 8.77 -4.80
C ASP A 190 -18.71 9.02 -5.17
N TYR A 191 -18.24 8.44 -6.27
CA TYR A 191 -16.86 8.61 -6.73
C TYR A 191 -16.66 9.92 -7.48
N ILE A 192 -17.73 10.57 -7.95
CA ILE A 192 -17.62 11.88 -8.61
C ILE A 192 -17.52 12.95 -7.51
N PHE A 193 -16.37 13.58 -7.36
CA PHE A 193 -16.20 14.72 -6.46
C PHE A 193 -16.82 15.98 -7.04
N GLN A 194 -16.50 16.30 -8.30
CA GLN A 194 -16.97 17.51 -8.97
C GLN A 194 -16.88 17.33 -10.50
N VAL A 195 -17.81 17.94 -11.24
CA VAL A 195 -17.71 18.09 -12.70
C VAL A 195 -17.70 19.58 -13.02
N ARG A 196 -16.82 19.99 -13.94
CA ARG A 196 -16.75 21.37 -14.44
C ARG A 196 -16.78 21.41 -15.95
N ASP A 197 -17.51 22.38 -16.49
CA ASP A 197 -17.52 22.67 -17.91
C ASP A 197 -16.30 23.50 -18.32
N SER A 198 -16.20 23.81 -19.60
CA SER A 198 -15.14 24.63 -20.18
C SER A 198 -15.17 26.11 -19.78
N LYS A 199 -16.23 26.57 -19.12
CA LYS A 199 -16.31 27.91 -18.50
C LYS A 199 -15.85 27.89 -17.03
N GLY A 200 -15.60 26.71 -16.49
CA GLY A 200 -15.22 26.50 -15.10
C GLY A 200 -16.41 26.39 -14.14
N GLU A 201 -17.63 26.38 -14.66
CA GLU A 201 -18.88 26.27 -13.91
C GLU A 201 -19.15 24.83 -13.48
N ARG A 202 -19.87 24.68 -12.36
CA ARG A 202 -20.21 23.34 -11.85
C ARG A 202 -21.33 22.72 -12.68
N VAL A 203 -21.08 21.49 -13.13
CA VAL A 203 -22.07 20.69 -13.87
C VAL A 203 -22.69 19.65 -12.95
N ASP A 204 -23.99 19.42 -13.11
CA ASP A 204 -24.71 18.39 -12.39
C ASP A 204 -24.18 16.99 -12.73
N LYS A 205 -24.04 16.12 -11.71
CA LYS A 205 -23.51 14.77 -11.87
C LYS A 205 -24.35 13.91 -12.82
N SER A 206 -25.65 14.16 -12.94
CA SER A 206 -26.55 13.44 -13.85
C SER A 206 -26.17 13.57 -15.32
N ARG A 207 -25.40 14.61 -15.70
CA ARG A 207 -24.89 14.79 -17.07
C ARG A 207 -23.68 13.92 -17.40
N VAL A 208 -23.18 13.12 -16.45
CA VAL A 208 -22.07 12.19 -16.64
C VAL A 208 -22.63 10.81 -17.00
N SER A 209 -22.23 10.26 -18.14
CA SER A 209 -22.51 8.86 -18.46
C SER A 209 -21.49 7.94 -17.76
N ILE A 210 -22.00 6.82 -17.23
CA ILE A 210 -21.21 5.86 -16.46
C ILE A 210 -21.26 4.52 -17.18
N THR A 211 -20.10 3.95 -17.48
CA THR A 211 -20.00 2.59 -18.03
C THR A 211 -19.23 1.68 -17.08
N ILE A 212 -19.69 0.43 -16.93
CA ILE A 212 -19.07 -0.63 -16.13
C ILE A 212 -18.55 -1.67 -17.11
N ASN A 213 -17.23 -1.90 -17.17
CA ASN A 213 -16.59 -2.81 -18.13
C ASN A 213 -17.08 -2.58 -19.58
N ASP A 214 -17.13 -1.32 -19.99
CA ASP A 214 -17.59 -0.84 -21.30
C ASP A 214 -19.11 -0.96 -21.57
N GLU A 215 -19.90 -1.51 -20.65
CA GLU A 215 -21.37 -1.53 -20.75
C GLU A 215 -22.00 -0.33 -20.03
N GLU A 216 -23.01 0.30 -20.64
CA GLU A 216 -23.67 1.48 -20.08
C GLU A 216 -24.51 1.13 -18.84
N SER A 217 -24.27 1.86 -17.73
CA SER A 217 -24.98 1.67 -16.48
C SER A 217 -26.09 2.72 -16.32
N SER A 218 -27.33 2.33 -16.57
CA SER A 218 -28.50 3.18 -16.37
C SER A 218 -28.87 3.35 -14.88
N SER A 219 -28.58 2.35 -14.06
CA SER A 219 -28.87 2.38 -12.61
C SER A 219 -27.89 3.24 -11.82
N ARG A 220 -26.70 3.51 -12.37
CA ARG A 220 -25.59 4.22 -11.70
C ARG A 220 -25.16 3.56 -10.37
N VAL A 221 -25.50 2.28 -10.23
CA VAL A 221 -25.18 1.42 -9.08
C VAL A 221 -24.52 0.16 -9.62
N LEU A 222 -23.36 -0.18 -9.06
CA LEU A 222 -22.71 -1.46 -9.29
C LEU A 222 -23.35 -2.52 -8.38
N ASN A 223 -23.79 -3.62 -8.99
CA ASN A 223 -24.37 -4.76 -8.29
C ASN A 223 -23.36 -5.45 -7.37
N SER A 224 -23.86 -6.24 -6.42
CA SER A 224 -23.04 -7.14 -5.60
C SER A 224 -22.15 -8.02 -6.50
N ILE A 225 -20.87 -8.13 -6.13
CA ILE A 225 -19.90 -9.01 -6.76
C ILE A 225 -19.64 -10.20 -5.85
N GLU A 226 -19.85 -11.41 -6.38
CA GLU A 226 -19.66 -12.67 -5.64
C GLU A 226 -18.34 -13.38 -5.96
N GLU A 227 -17.67 -13.01 -7.05
CA GLU A 227 -16.43 -13.63 -7.50
C GLU A 227 -15.29 -12.61 -7.59
N PRO A 228 -14.02 -13.00 -7.32
CA PRO A 228 -12.90 -12.08 -7.39
C PRO A 228 -12.70 -11.57 -8.81
N LYS A 229 -12.68 -10.24 -8.97
CA LYS A 229 -12.42 -9.58 -10.25
C LYS A 229 -12.08 -8.12 -10.06
N GLU A 230 -11.50 -7.54 -11.09
CA GLU A 230 -11.42 -6.09 -11.24
C GLU A 230 -12.59 -5.60 -12.10
N VAL A 231 -13.15 -4.46 -11.71
CA VAL A 231 -14.24 -3.79 -12.45
C VAL A 231 -13.78 -2.39 -12.80
N ILE A 232 -13.81 -2.08 -14.10
CA ILE A 232 -13.44 -0.76 -14.63
C ILE A 232 -14.71 0.08 -14.73
N VAL A 233 -14.78 1.17 -13.97
CA VAL A 233 -15.85 2.14 -14.05
C VAL A 233 -15.34 3.39 -14.73
N ARG A 234 -15.96 3.76 -15.85
CA ARG A 234 -15.58 4.95 -16.63
C ARG A 234 -16.68 5.99 -16.59
N TYR A 235 -16.28 7.23 -16.33
CA TYR A 235 -17.12 8.42 -16.24
C TYR A 235 -16.83 9.29 -17.44
N ARG A 236 -17.87 9.67 -18.20
CA ARG A 236 -17.76 10.46 -19.43
C ARG A 236 -18.69 11.66 -19.39
N TYR A 237 -18.19 12.83 -19.78
CA TYR A 237 -18.98 14.06 -19.92
C TYR A 237 -18.62 14.72 -21.26
N LYS A 238 -19.63 15.11 -22.03
CA LYS A 238 -19.45 15.79 -23.31
C LYS A 238 -19.70 17.28 -23.12
N ASP A 239 -18.62 18.04 -23.06
CA ASP A 239 -18.65 19.50 -23.03
C ASP A 239 -18.97 20.06 -24.42
N GLU A 240 -19.71 21.16 -24.47
CA GLU A 240 -20.14 21.78 -25.73
C GLU A 240 -18.97 22.41 -26.52
N LEU A 241 -17.93 22.89 -25.81
CA LEU A 241 -16.80 23.58 -26.44
C LEU A 241 -15.56 22.69 -26.52
N THR A 242 -15.22 21.96 -25.45
CA THR A 242 -13.97 21.18 -25.38
C THR A 242 -14.14 19.70 -25.73
N GLY A 243 -15.37 19.24 -26.00
CA GLY A 243 -15.65 17.86 -26.38
C GLY A 243 -15.69 16.89 -25.20
N LEU A 244 -15.36 15.62 -25.47
CA LEU A 244 -15.52 14.53 -24.50
C LEU A 244 -14.37 14.50 -23.49
N VAL A 245 -14.70 14.56 -22.20
CA VAL A 245 -13.79 14.21 -21.10
C VAL A 245 -14.15 12.82 -20.56
N SER A 246 -13.13 12.02 -20.25
CA SER A 246 -13.27 10.65 -19.75
C SER A 246 -12.29 10.37 -18.64
N VAL A 247 -12.76 9.78 -17.54
CA VAL A 247 -11.93 9.36 -16.40
C VAL A 247 -12.32 7.95 -15.97
N GLU A 248 -11.36 7.15 -15.53
CA GLU A 248 -11.54 5.76 -15.11
C GLU A 248 -11.22 5.56 -13.63
N VAL A 249 -11.97 4.67 -12.99
CA VAL A 249 -11.74 4.16 -11.64
C VAL A 249 -11.79 2.64 -11.70
N ILE A 250 -10.75 1.99 -11.16
CA ILE A 250 -10.67 0.53 -11.08
C ILE A 250 -11.06 0.11 -9.66
N LEU A 251 -12.07 -0.75 -9.56
CA LEU A 251 -12.52 -1.35 -8.30
C LEU A 251 -12.05 -2.80 -8.24
N SER A 252 -11.27 -3.16 -7.22
CA SER A 252 -10.77 -4.51 -6.97
C SER A 252 -11.67 -5.23 -5.97
N PHE A 253 -12.13 -6.43 -6.33
CA PHE A 253 -12.92 -7.30 -5.48
C PHE A 253 -12.11 -8.55 -5.12
N GLU A 254 -11.76 -8.68 -3.84
CA GLU A 254 -10.87 -9.71 -3.33
C GLU A 254 -11.61 -10.59 -2.32
N LYS A 255 -11.24 -11.87 -2.19
CA LYS A 255 -11.78 -12.72 -1.12
C LYS A 255 -11.39 -12.14 0.23
N LYS A 256 -12.28 -12.22 1.22
CA LYS A 256 -11.89 -11.99 2.60
C LYS A 256 -10.93 -13.12 3.00
N VAL A 257 -9.72 -12.75 3.37
CA VAL A 257 -8.69 -13.66 3.86
C VAL A 257 -8.54 -13.38 5.35
N SER A 258 -8.75 -14.41 6.16
CA SER A 258 -8.69 -14.35 7.62
C SER A 258 -7.43 -15.06 8.11
N ASN A 259 -6.87 -14.57 9.22
CA ASN A 259 -5.69 -15.15 9.83
C ASN A 259 -6.01 -16.51 10.47
N ILE A 260 -5.08 -17.46 10.36
CA ILE A 260 -5.00 -18.63 11.23
C ILE A 260 -3.95 -18.30 12.28
N SER A 261 -4.39 -18.02 13.50
CA SER A 261 -3.49 -17.57 14.56
C SER A 261 -3.36 -18.59 15.69
N GLY A 262 -2.18 -18.63 16.31
CA GLY A 262 -2.02 -19.27 17.61
C GLY A 262 -2.39 -18.34 18.78
N LYS A 263 -2.06 -17.05 18.65
CA LYS A 263 -2.30 -15.96 19.61
C LYS A 263 -2.52 -14.65 18.83
N VAL A 264 -3.19 -13.66 19.44
CA VAL A 264 -3.63 -12.40 18.80
C VAL A 264 -2.43 -11.64 18.20
N LEU A 265 -2.33 -11.66 16.88
CA LEU A 265 -1.42 -10.85 16.05
C LEU A 265 -2.23 -10.27 14.90
N GLY A 266 -1.91 -9.04 14.47
CA GLY A 266 -2.68 -8.33 13.44
C GLY A 266 -2.60 -8.95 12.05
N ASN A 267 -1.47 -9.60 11.69
CA ASN A 267 -1.26 -10.27 10.41
C ASN A 267 -0.53 -11.61 10.64
N SER A 268 -1.04 -12.69 10.04
CA SER A 268 -0.41 -14.02 10.06
C SER A 268 0.09 -14.40 8.66
N LEU A 269 1.18 -15.18 8.61
CA LEU A 269 1.63 -15.86 7.40
C LEU A 269 0.66 -16.98 6.99
N PHE A 270 -0.12 -17.51 7.93
CA PHE A 270 -1.07 -18.58 7.70
C PHE A 270 -2.47 -18.00 7.53
N THR A 271 -3.08 -18.24 6.38
CA THR A 271 -4.37 -17.63 6.08
C THR A 271 -5.43 -18.62 5.60
N LEU A 272 -6.69 -18.20 5.68
CA LEU A 272 -7.87 -18.98 5.34
C LEU A 272 -8.92 -18.06 4.70
N PRO A 273 -9.57 -18.44 3.58
CA PRO A 273 -10.66 -17.65 3.02
C PRO A 273 -11.96 -17.90 3.81
N SER A 274 -11.98 -17.43 5.06
CA SER A 274 -13.07 -17.56 6.02
C SER A 274 -13.65 -16.20 6.38
N ALA A 275 -14.92 -16.15 6.76
CA ALA A 275 -15.55 -14.92 7.25
C ALA A 275 -15.08 -14.52 8.66
N ALA A 276 -14.51 -15.47 9.44
CA ALA A 276 -13.99 -15.26 10.79
C ALA A 276 -12.52 -15.69 10.95
N GLU A 277 -11.84 -15.14 11.96
CA GLU A 277 -10.51 -15.62 12.34
C GLU A 277 -10.59 -17.02 12.97
N TYR A 278 -9.67 -17.91 12.58
CA TYR A 278 -9.58 -19.25 13.16
C TYR A 278 -8.41 -19.34 14.12
N LYS A 279 -8.68 -19.79 15.35
CA LYS A 279 -7.65 -20.01 16.37
C LYS A 279 -7.38 -21.50 16.55
N ILE A 280 -6.16 -21.93 16.28
CA ILE A 280 -5.76 -23.32 16.49
C ILE A 280 -5.74 -23.64 17.99
N ARG A 281 -6.41 -24.72 18.38
CA ARG A 281 -6.51 -25.20 19.77
C ARG A 281 -5.39 -26.17 20.13
N LEU A 282 -4.79 -26.85 19.15
CA LEU A 282 -3.56 -27.62 19.33
C LEU A 282 -2.40 -26.73 19.79
N GLU A 283 -2.11 -26.72 21.10
CA GLU A 283 -1.13 -25.81 21.73
C GLU A 283 0.22 -25.76 21.03
N THR A 284 0.83 -26.92 20.74
CA THR A 284 2.15 -26.97 20.08
C THR A 284 2.13 -26.37 18.67
N VAL A 285 1.04 -26.59 17.93
CA VAL A 285 0.88 -26.02 16.58
C VAL A 285 0.63 -24.52 16.67
N SER A 286 -0.22 -24.10 17.61
CA SER A 286 -0.53 -22.72 17.92
C SER A 286 0.75 -21.92 18.27
N ASP A 287 1.61 -22.44 19.14
CA ASP A 287 2.87 -21.79 19.50
C ASP A 287 3.86 -21.72 18.34
N LEU A 288 3.91 -22.74 17.47
CA LEU A 288 4.74 -22.72 16.25
C LEU A 288 4.26 -21.66 15.25
N ILE A 289 2.96 -21.59 14.98
CA ILE A 289 2.37 -20.55 14.11
C ILE A 289 2.75 -19.16 14.64
N TYR A 290 2.56 -18.92 15.94
CA TYR A 290 2.91 -17.65 16.56
C TYR A 290 4.41 -17.31 16.44
N ALA A 291 5.30 -18.28 16.64
CA ALA A 291 6.74 -18.09 16.52
C ALA A 291 7.15 -17.77 15.06
N ILE A 292 6.54 -18.45 14.09
CA ILE A 292 6.76 -18.22 12.67
C ILE A 292 6.28 -16.82 12.27
N ASP A 293 5.07 -16.43 12.68
CA ASP A 293 4.51 -15.10 12.39
C ASP A 293 5.39 -13.99 12.96
N LYS A 294 5.93 -14.19 14.16
CA LYS A 294 6.88 -13.25 14.76
C LYS A 294 8.16 -13.13 13.94
N ALA A 295 8.73 -14.23 13.47
CA ALA A 295 9.93 -14.22 12.61
C ALA A 295 9.65 -13.55 11.26
N TYR A 296 8.50 -13.86 10.66
CA TYR A 296 8.08 -13.34 9.37
C TYR A 296 7.71 -11.85 9.39
N SER A 297 7.29 -11.34 10.55
CA SER A 297 6.97 -9.93 10.75
C SER A 297 8.21 -9.03 10.90
N THR A 298 9.41 -9.60 11.00
CA THR A 298 10.64 -8.81 11.15
C THR A 298 11.05 -8.13 9.83
N LYS A 299 11.79 -7.01 9.93
CA LYS A 299 12.39 -6.34 8.76
C LYS A 299 13.40 -7.22 8.00
N LYS A 300 13.88 -8.30 8.64
CA LYS A 300 14.87 -9.25 8.12
C LYS A 300 14.25 -10.61 7.76
N ARG A 301 12.93 -10.67 7.52
CA ARG A 301 12.21 -11.92 7.22
C ARG A 301 12.88 -12.79 6.14
N ASP A 302 13.54 -12.19 5.16
CA ASP A 302 14.22 -12.90 4.08
C ASP A 302 15.40 -13.75 4.59
N GLU A 303 16.05 -13.33 5.69
CA GLU A 303 17.10 -14.10 6.37
C GLU A 303 16.52 -15.35 7.08
N TYR A 304 15.22 -15.36 7.36
CA TYR A 304 14.53 -16.41 8.12
C TYR A 304 13.74 -17.40 7.25
N LEU A 305 13.66 -17.22 5.92
CA LEU A 305 12.84 -18.09 5.05
C LEU A 305 13.15 -19.58 5.18
N PRO A 306 14.42 -20.03 5.27
CA PRO A 306 14.72 -21.46 5.48
C PRO A 306 14.24 -21.98 6.83
N LEU A 307 14.41 -21.17 7.89
CA LEU A 307 13.94 -21.51 9.24
C LEU A 307 12.41 -21.62 9.28
N ILE A 308 11.73 -20.68 8.61
CA ILE A 308 10.28 -20.67 8.48
C ILE A 308 9.81 -21.91 7.72
N ALA A 309 10.44 -22.26 6.59
CA ALA A 309 10.12 -23.46 5.82
C ALA A 309 10.25 -24.75 6.66
N CYS A 310 11.35 -24.89 7.41
CA CYS A 310 11.54 -26.02 8.33
C CYS A 310 10.49 -26.06 9.45
N SER A 311 10.07 -24.90 9.95
CA SER A 311 9.05 -24.80 11.00
C SER A 311 7.64 -25.13 10.48
N ILE A 312 7.33 -24.74 9.24
CA ILE A 312 6.08 -25.13 8.55
C ILE A 312 6.00 -26.66 8.40
N ARG A 313 7.11 -27.33 8.09
CA ARG A 313 7.16 -28.80 8.06
C ARG A 313 6.76 -29.41 9.40
N ALA A 314 7.28 -28.87 10.51
CA ALA A 314 6.95 -29.36 11.84
C ALA A 314 5.43 -29.24 12.14
N ILE A 315 4.78 -28.18 11.64
CA ILE A 315 3.32 -28.02 11.78
C ILE A 315 2.58 -29.16 11.05
N PHE A 316 2.96 -29.51 9.82
CA PHE A 316 2.37 -30.67 9.12
C PHE A 316 2.54 -31.96 9.92
N GLU A 317 3.75 -32.23 10.41
CA GLU A 317 4.09 -33.46 11.14
C GLU A 317 3.28 -33.58 12.44
N ILE A 318 3.28 -32.52 13.26
CA ILE A 318 2.60 -32.51 14.55
C ILE A 318 1.07 -32.59 14.35
N SER A 319 0.52 -31.86 13.38
CA SER A 319 -0.92 -31.88 13.09
C SER A 319 -1.38 -33.27 12.67
N ALA A 320 -0.65 -33.90 11.74
CA ALA A 320 -0.95 -35.26 11.30
C ALA A 320 -0.82 -36.27 12.44
N ASP A 321 0.29 -36.23 13.20
CA ASP A 321 0.53 -37.14 14.32
C ASP A 321 -0.57 -37.05 15.40
N LYS A 322 -1.06 -35.84 15.70
CA LYS A 322 -2.15 -35.63 16.67
C LYS A 322 -3.45 -36.29 16.21
N VAL A 323 -3.83 -36.15 14.94
CA VAL A 323 -5.00 -36.83 14.35
C VAL A 323 -4.81 -38.35 14.42
N LEU A 324 -3.66 -38.85 13.96
CA LEU A 324 -3.35 -40.28 13.94
C LEU A 324 -3.39 -40.90 15.35
N LYS A 325 -2.96 -40.17 16.38
CA LYS A 325 -2.97 -40.66 17.78
C LYS A 325 -4.35 -40.57 18.43
N LYS A 326 -5.06 -39.46 18.24
CA LYS A 326 -6.35 -39.20 18.89
C LYS A 326 -7.50 -39.93 18.20
N GLN A 327 -7.51 -39.92 16.87
CA GLN A 327 -8.59 -40.44 16.03
C GLN A 327 -8.20 -41.71 15.28
N LYS A 328 -7.46 -42.63 15.94
CA LYS A 328 -7.02 -43.92 15.37
C LYS A 328 -8.14 -44.70 14.68
N GLN A 329 -9.36 -44.59 15.21
CA GLN A 329 -10.53 -45.28 14.66
C GLN A 329 -10.91 -44.82 13.25
N LEU A 330 -10.58 -43.59 12.85
CA LEU A 330 -10.87 -43.03 11.52
C LEU A 330 -9.81 -43.41 10.48
N ILE A 331 -8.63 -43.80 10.93
CA ILE A 331 -7.45 -43.99 10.09
C ILE A 331 -7.26 -45.47 9.81
N SER A 332 -7.07 -45.80 8.53
CA SER A 332 -6.74 -47.15 8.07
C SER A 332 -5.23 -47.40 8.11
N MET A 333 -4.84 -48.64 8.38
CA MET A 333 -3.46 -49.08 8.16
C MET A 333 -3.30 -49.42 6.67
N LEU A 334 -2.69 -48.51 5.91
CA LEU A 334 -2.50 -48.67 4.47
C LEU A 334 -1.25 -49.49 4.16
N ASP A 335 -1.38 -50.47 3.27
CA ASP A 335 -0.27 -51.24 2.73
C ASP A 335 0.34 -50.57 1.50
N VAL A 336 1.52 -49.95 1.69
CA VAL A 336 2.27 -49.26 0.64
C VAL A 336 2.62 -50.18 -0.54
N LYS A 337 2.66 -51.51 -0.34
CA LYS A 337 2.91 -52.45 -1.44
C LYS A 337 1.81 -52.40 -2.50
N LYS A 338 0.57 -52.13 -2.10
CA LYS A 338 -0.62 -52.02 -2.97
C LYS A 338 -0.74 -50.68 -3.70
N PHE A 339 0.16 -49.73 -3.45
CA PHE A 339 0.20 -48.48 -4.20
C PHE A 339 0.71 -48.69 -5.63
N THR A 340 0.10 -47.99 -6.58
CA THR A 340 0.59 -47.95 -7.97
C THR A 340 1.99 -47.31 -8.02
N SER A 341 2.70 -47.50 -9.13
CA SER A 341 4.00 -46.88 -9.36
C SER A 341 3.93 -45.35 -9.27
N THR A 342 2.88 -44.75 -9.84
CA THR A 342 2.61 -43.31 -9.75
C THR A 342 2.42 -42.89 -8.31
N THR A 343 1.53 -43.54 -7.54
CA THR A 343 1.29 -43.22 -6.14
C THR A 343 2.56 -43.31 -5.29
N LYS A 344 3.40 -44.34 -5.50
CA LYS A 344 4.68 -44.50 -4.79
C LYS A 344 5.65 -43.34 -5.07
N ARG A 345 5.64 -42.80 -6.29
CA ARG A 345 6.46 -41.63 -6.67
C ARG A 345 5.91 -40.34 -6.05
N GLU A 346 4.59 -40.18 -6.04
CA GLU A 346 3.93 -38.98 -5.51
C GLU A 346 3.93 -38.93 -3.98
N ILE A 347 4.04 -40.07 -3.29
CA ILE A 347 4.07 -40.19 -1.83
C ILE A 347 5.38 -40.87 -1.39
N PRO A 348 6.51 -40.14 -1.40
CA PRO A 348 7.83 -40.74 -1.17
C PRO A 348 8.12 -41.02 0.31
N ASP A 349 7.41 -40.37 1.23
CA ASP A 349 7.72 -40.39 2.66
C ASP A 349 6.46 -40.55 3.55
N SER A 350 6.68 -40.80 4.84
CA SER A 350 5.60 -41.04 5.81
C SER A 350 4.73 -39.81 6.08
N LEU A 351 5.30 -38.60 6.05
CA LEU A 351 4.55 -37.37 6.24
C LEU A 351 3.60 -37.14 5.08
N SER A 352 4.11 -37.23 3.85
CA SER A 352 3.31 -37.15 2.62
C SER A 352 2.17 -38.17 2.65
N LYS A 353 2.45 -39.40 3.09
CA LYS A 353 1.43 -40.45 3.22
C LYS A 353 0.33 -40.06 4.21
N ASN A 354 0.70 -39.59 5.39
CA ASN A 354 -0.24 -39.24 6.44
C ASN A 354 -1.11 -38.04 6.04
N VAL A 355 -0.50 -37.01 5.44
CA VAL A 355 -1.21 -35.82 4.95
C VAL A 355 -2.21 -36.22 3.87
N VAL A 356 -1.78 -36.95 2.84
CA VAL A 356 -2.66 -37.41 1.76
C VAL A 356 -3.79 -38.29 2.30
N GLN A 357 -3.50 -39.21 3.23
CA GLN A 357 -4.52 -40.06 3.83
C GLN A 357 -5.60 -39.26 4.58
N ILE A 358 -5.21 -38.26 5.38
CA ILE A 358 -6.14 -37.39 6.11
C ILE A 358 -7.00 -36.57 5.13
N MET A 359 -6.39 -35.98 4.10
CA MET A 359 -7.14 -35.17 3.14
C MET A 359 -8.09 -36.02 2.29
N THR A 360 -7.67 -37.22 1.86
CA THR A 360 -8.53 -38.18 1.17
C THR A 360 -9.68 -38.65 2.07
N LEU A 361 -9.45 -38.82 3.39
CA LEU A 361 -10.51 -39.15 4.34
C LEU A 361 -11.58 -38.05 4.36
N VAL A 362 -11.18 -36.78 4.44
CA VAL A 362 -12.15 -35.68 4.44
C VAL A 362 -12.86 -35.56 3.09
N ASN A 363 -12.16 -35.73 1.97
CA ASN A 363 -12.76 -35.69 0.63
C ASN A 363 -13.79 -36.79 0.38
N LYS A 364 -13.51 -38.00 0.89
CA LYS A 364 -14.40 -39.16 0.72
C LYS A 364 -15.72 -39.02 1.50
N ASN A 365 -15.75 -38.17 2.53
CA ASN A 365 -16.85 -38.10 3.48
C ASN A 365 -17.55 -36.74 3.43
N SER A 366 -18.62 -36.63 2.64
CA SER A 366 -19.36 -35.36 2.44
C SER A 366 -19.89 -34.73 3.73
N LYS A 367 -20.44 -35.53 4.66
CA LYS A 367 -20.91 -35.05 5.97
C LYS A 367 -19.77 -34.48 6.82
N LEU A 368 -18.63 -35.16 6.85
CA LEU A 368 -17.43 -34.69 7.54
C LEU A 368 -16.92 -33.39 6.93
N ARG A 369 -16.90 -33.30 5.60
CA ARG A 369 -16.55 -32.09 4.86
C ARG A 369 -17.45 -30.92 5.22
N THR A 370 -18.77 -31.10 5.21
CA THR A 370 -19.74 -30.06 5.62
C THR A 370 -19.46 -29.61 7.06
N ARG A 371 -19.32 -30.56 7.99
CA ARG A 371 -19.05 -30.24 9.41
C ARG A 371 -17.78 -29.42 9.59
N ILE A 372 -16.69 -29.77 8.90
CA ILE A 372 -15.45 -28.99 8.98
C ILE A 372 -15.64 -27.61 8.37
N SER A 373 -16.31 -27.49 7.22
CA SER A 373 -16.56 -26.19 6.58
C SER A 373 -17.37 -25.24 7.46
N GLU A 374 -18.35 -25.75 8.21
CA GLU A 374 -19.13 -24.97 9.19
C GLU A 374 -18.26 -24.48 10.35
N VAL A 375 -17.43 -25.36 10.92
CA VAL A 375 -16.56 -25.00 12.05
C VAL A 375 -15.49 -23.98 11.64
N LEU A 376 -15.01 -24.05 10.40
CA LEU A 376 -14.05 -23.10 9.85
C LEU A 376 -14.69 -21.82 9.29
N ASP A 377 -16.03 -21.74 9.27
CA ASP A 377 -16.79 -20.63 8.68
C ASP A 377 -16.39 -20.33 7.21
N ILE A 378 -16.28 -21.40 6.42
CA ILE A 378 -15.96 -21.36 4.98
C ILE A 378 -17.14 -21.91 4.19
N SER A 379 -17.53 -21.23 3.11
CA SER A 379 -18.58 -21.76 2.22
C SER A 379 -18.17 -23.11 1.64
N TYR A 380 -19.13 -24.03 1.53
CA TYR A 380 -18.86 -25.42 1.11
C TYR A 380 -18.17 -25.52 -0.26
N GLY A 381 -18.53 -24.64 -1.21
CA GLY A 381 -17.87 -24.56 -2.52
C GLY A 381 -16.40 -24.14 -2.39
N THR A 382 -16.11 -23.13 -1.57
CA THR A 382 -14.73 -22.69 -1.32
C THR A 382 -13.92 -23.79 -0.62
N PHE A 383 -14.49 -24.42 0.41
CA PHE A 383 -13.84 -25.53 1.11
C PHE A 383 -13.53 -26.70 0.16
N SER A 384 -14.45 -27.02 -0.74
CA SER A 384 -14.27 -28.08 -1.74
C SER A 384 -13.13 -27.78 -2.74
N ASN A 385 -12.83 -26.51 -2.99
CA ASN A 385 -11.67 -26.11 -3.81
C ASN A 385 -10.36 -26.15 -3.01
N LEU A 386 -10.39 -25.85 -1.70
CA LEU A 386 -9.20 -25.85 -0.84
C LEU A 386 -8.70 -27.27 -0.50
N ILE A 387 -9.61 -28.23 -0.42
CA ILE A 387 -9.32 -29.62 -0.05
C ILE A 387 -8.62 -30.43 -1.16
N ASP A 388 -8.10 -29.78 -2.19
CA ASP A 388 -7.31 -30.43 -3.24
C ASP A 388 -6.03 -31.06 -2.65
N VAL A 389 -6.00 -32.39 -2.67
CA VAL A 389 -4.88 -33.21 -2.20
C VAL A 389 -3.58 -32.84 -2.92
N ARG A 390 -3.63 -32.45 -4.19
CA ARG A 390 -2.45 -32.10 -4.99
C ARG A 390 -1.78 -30.83 -4.48
N ASN A 391 -2.57 -29.81 -4.15
CA ASN A 391 -2.09 -28.52 -3.63
C ASN A 391 -1.47 -28.69 -2.23
N ILE A 392 -2.11 -29.46 -1.35
CA ILE A 392 -1.60 -29.69 0.00
C ILE A 392 -0.30 -30.51 -0.05
N LYS A 393 -0.23 -31.52 -0.92
CA LYS A 393 1.00 -32.30 -1.18
C LYS A 393 2.12 -31.39 -1.70
N LEU A 394 1.81 -30.45 -2.61
CA LEU A 394 2.81 -29.49 -3.09
C LEU A 394 3.38 -28.67 -1.92
N GLY A 395 2.54 -28.22 -0.99
CA GLY A 395 2.97 -27.57 0.26
C GLY A 395 3.93 -28.43 1.08
N VAL A 396 3.60 -29.72 1.29
CA VAL A 396 4.51 -30.67 1.97
C VAL A 396 5.84 -30.80 1.23
N LYS A 397 5.83 -30.88 -0.11
CA LYS A 397 7.05 -30.95 -0.92
C LYS A 397 7.89 -29.67 -0.80
N LEU A 398 7.26 -28.49 -0.78
CA LEU A 398 7.97 -27.21 -0.59
C LEU A 398 8.61 -27.13 0.81
N SER A 399 7.92 -27.63 1.84
CA SER A 399 8.48 -27.70 3.20
C SER A 399 9.71 -28.63 3.30
N HIS A 400 9.77 -29.69 2.49
CA HIS A 400 10.93 -30.58 2.38
C HIS A 400 12.16 -29.90 1.79
N VAL A 401 11.99 -28.98 0.82
CA VAL A 401 13.11 -28.24 0.19
C VAL A 401 13.87 -27.41 1.23
N GLY A 402 13.15 -26.80 2.18
CA GLY A 402 13.76 -26.07 3.30
C GLY A 402 14.59 -26.96 4.21
N ALA A 403 14.13 -28.19 4.45
CA ALA A 403 14.76 -29.13 5.37
C ALA A 403 15.96 -29.87 4.77
N HIS A 404 15.95 -30.16 3.46
CA HIS A 404 16.92 -31.09 2.86
C HIS A 404 17.92 -30.45 1.92
N GLN A 405 17.56 -29.62 0.91
CA GLN A 405 18.54 -29.00 0.00
C GLN A 405 18.02 -27.77 -0.78
N SER A 406 18.87 -26.73 -0.82
CA SER A 406 18.84 -25.51 -1.66
C SER A 406 17.88 -24.38 -1.25
N THR A 407 18.40 -23.47 -0.43
CA THR A 407 17.82 -22.15 -0.14
C THR A 407 17.66 -21.27 -1.39
N ARG A 408 18.34 -21.59 -2.51
CA ARG A 408 18.22 -20.86 -3.78
C ARG A 408 16.84 -20.97 -4.43
N PHE A 409 16.02 -21.95 -4.05
CA PHE A 409 14.69 -22.17 -4.68
C PHE A 409 13.50 -21.75 -3.80
N LEU A 410 13.73 -21.29 -2.57
CA LEU A 410 12.72 -20.85 -1.62
C LEU A 410 12.55 -19.33 -1.72
N SER A 411 11.72 -18.90 -2.66
CA SER A 411 11.29 -17.51 -2.73
C SER A 411 10.18 -17.24 -1.71
N LYS A 412 10.04 -15.98 -1.31
CA LYS A 412 8.95 -15.53 -0.43
C LYS A 412 7.55 -15.99 -0.90
N PRO A 413 7.15 -15.86 -2.18
CA PRO A 413 5.85 -16.35 -2.64
C PRO A 413 5.64 -17.85 -2.40
N LYS A 414 6.68 -18.68 -2.59
CA LYS A 414 6.57 -20.13 -2.35
C LYS A 414 6.41 -20.46 -0.87
N ILE A 415 6.96 -19.65 0.03
CA ILE A 415 6.76 -19.80 1.47
C ILE A 415 5.32 -19.43 1.84
N GLU A 416 4.78 -18.36 1.26
CA GLU A 416 3.39 -17.94 1.46
C GLU A 416 2.42 -19.03 0.96
N GLU A 417 2.61 -19.57 -0.25
CA GLU A 417 1.82 -20.70 -0.78
C GLU A 417 1.91 -21.96 0.10
N CYS A 418 3.12 -22.26 0.60
CA CYS A 418 3.34 -23.39 1.50
C CYS A 418 2.63 -23.19 2.85
N ALA A 419 2.64 -21.96 3.37
CA ALA A 419 1.99 -21.61 4.62
C ALA A 419 0.47 -21.65 4.51
N ASP A 420 -0.13 -21.21 3.39
CA ASP A 420 -1.58 -21.33 3.17
C ASP A 420 -2.03 -22.80 3.16
N ALA A 421 -1.31 -23.65 2.42
CA ALA A 421 -1.59 -25.09 2.40
C ALA A 421 -1.43 -25.73 3.78
N CYS A 422 -0.39 -25.34 4.52
CA CYS A 422 -0.12 -25.83 5.87
C CYS A 422 -1.15 -25.36 6.88
N GLY A 423 -1.51 -24.08 6.84
CA GLY A 423 -2.51 -23.48 7.72
C GLY A 423 -3.87 -24.14 7.55
N PHE A 424 -4.32 -24.31 6.30
CA PHE A 424 -5.55 -25.03 6.00
C PHE A 424 -5.51 -26.48 6.53
N PHE A 425 -4.42 -27.22 6.25
CA PHE A 425 -4.25 -28.58 6.76
C PHE A 425 -4.28 -28.65 8.29
N ALA A 426 -3.59 -27.73 8.96
CA ALA A 426 -3.52 -27.65 10.41
C ALA A 426 -4.90 -27.33 11.02
N ALA A 427 -5.67 -26.43 10.40
CA ALA A 427 -7.03 -26.12 10.82
C ALA A 427 -7.96 -27.35 10.68
N VAL A 428 -7.89 -28.07 9.55
CA VAL A 428 -8.63 -29.33 9.34
C VAL A 428 -8.26 -30.37 10.42
N CYS A 429 -6.97 -30.56 10.69
CA CYS A 429 -6.49 -31.48 11.72
C CYS A 429 -6.96 -31.07 13.12
N ASP A 430 -6.91 -29.77 13.42
CA ASP A 430 -7.39 -29.23 14.70
C ASP A 430 -8.88 -29.54 14.90
N VAL A 431 -9.72 -29.33 13.88
CA VAL A 431 -11.14 -29.71 13.94
C VAL A 431 -11.28 -31.21 14.20
N LEU A 432 -10.59 -32.06 13.42
CA LEU A 432 -10.66 -33.52 13.56
C LEU A 432 -10.27 -34.02 14.96
N VAL A 433 -9.23 -33.44 15.57
CA VAL A 433 -8.78 -33.80 16.92
C VAL A 433 -9.81 -33.44 17.98
N HIS A 434 -10.60 -32.40 17.75
CA HIS A 434 -11.58 -31.88 18.71
C HIS A 434 -13.01 -32.38 18.49
N LEU A 435 -13.29 -33.14 17.42
CA LEU A 435 -14.54 -33.85 17.29
C LEU A 435 -14.66 -34.92 18.38
N ASP A 436 -15.77 -34.91 19.11
CA ASP A 436 -16.05 -35.92 20.13
C ASP A 436 -16.55 -37.25 19.52
N LYS A 437 -16.73 -38.27 20.37
CA LYS A 437 -17.13 -39.61 19.90
C LYS A 437 -18.56 -39.64 19.35
N ASP A 438 -19.45 -38.82 19.88
CA ASP A 438 -20.86 -38.82 19.51
C ASP A 438 -21.04 -38.12 18.15
N GLU A 439 -20.35 -36.99 17.94
CA GLU A 439 -20.22 -36.33 16.65
C GLU A 439 -19.65 -37.28 15.60
N LEU A 440 -18.54 -37.97 15.88
CA LEU A 440 -17.93 -38.89 14.93
C LEU A 440 -18.85 -40.05 14.55
N SER A 441 -19.64 -40.54 15.50
CA SER A 441 -20.60 -41.63 15.26
C SER A 441 -21.74 -41.17 14.34
N ALA A 442 -22.22 -39.94 14.50
CA ALA A 442 -23.28 -39.35 13.66
C ALA A 442 -22.83 -39.06 12.21
N LEU A 443 -21.53 -38.88 11.99
CA LEU A 443 -20.97 -38.58 10.66
C LEU A 443 -20.89 -39.80 9.73
N HIS A 444 -21.03 -41.03 10.25
CA HIS A 444 -20.94 -42.29 9.49
C HIS A 444 -19.71 -42.36 8.57
N ILE A 445 -18.53 -42.10 9.14
CA ILE A 445 -17.28 -41.94 8.37
C ILE A 445 -16.85 -43.27 7.73
N VAL A 446 -16.65 -43.22 6.41
CA VAL A 446 -16.07 -44.30 5.61
C VAL A 446 -14.55 -44.14 5.58
N LYS A 447 -13.84 -45.20 5.97
CA LYS A 447 -12.37 -45.21 5.97
C LYS A 447 -11.80 -45.17 4.55
N VAL A 448 -10.58 -44.64 4.47
CA VAL A 448 -9.79 -44.62 3.24
C VAL A 448 -9.16 -45.99 3.01
N SER A 449 -9.14 -46.44 1.76
CA SER A 449 -8.47 -47.65 1.28
C SER A 449 -7.30 -47.26 0.36
N GLU A 450 -6.43 -48.22 0.04
CA GLU A 450 -5.33 -47.99 -0.91
C GLU A 450 -5.84 -47.59 -2.30
N ASN A 451 -7.01 -48.09 -2.71
CA ASN A 451 -7.62 -47.72 -3.98
C ASN A 451 -8.02 -46.23 -4.01
N ASP A 452 -8.59 -45.71 -2.93
CA ASP A 452 -8.97 -44.29 -2.83
C ASP A 452 -7.74 -43.36 -2.95
N ILE A 453 -6.59 -43.81 -2.43
CA ILE A 453 -5.32 -43.09 -2.54
C ILE A 453 -4.79 -43.16 -3.97
N ASN A 454 -4.80 -44.34 -4.60
CA ASN A 454 -4.35 -44.51 -5.97
C ASN A 454 -5.12 -43.62 -6.95
N GLN A 455 -6.45 -43.56 -6.80
CA GLN A 455 -7.32 -42.73 -7.64
C GLN A 455 -7.01 -41.23 -7.58
N GLN A 456 -6.37 -40.73 -6.51
CA GLN A 456 -5.95 -39.31 -6.45
C GLN A 456 -4.91 -38.96 -7.53
N PHE A 457 -4.15 -39.95 -8.00
CA PHE A 457 -3.01 -39.78 -8.90
C PHE A 457 -3.19 -40.49 -10.26
N GLU A 458 -4.38 -40.98 -10.56
CA GLU A 458 -4.69 -41.72 -11.79
C GLU A 458 -5.14 -40.81 -12.96
N ASN A 459 -5.07 -39.49 -12.82
CA ASN A 459 -5.34 -38.51 -13.88
C ASN A 459 -4.20 -37.52 -14.07
#